data_AF-A0A848LR58-F1
#
_entry.id   AF-A0A848LR58-F1
#
_cell.length_a   1.000
_cell.length_b   1.000
_cell.length_c   1.000
_cell.angle_alpha   90.00
_cell.angle_beta   90.00
_cell.angle_gamma   90.00
#
_symmetry.space_group_name_H-M   'P 1'
#
loop_
_entity.id
_entity.type
_entity.pdbx_description
1 polymer ?
#
loop_
_entity_poly.entity_id
_entity_poly.type
_entity_poly.pdbx_seq_one_letter_code
_entity_poly.pdbx_strand_id
1 'polypeptide(L)'
;MSVLLLGGSAVVPSLLLFWYVYARDKRPEPHGLLLRTFLLGAVICAPVVPTAMALQSLGEPFADGVWGSALVRAFLGAAIPEELFKFLVLYGYVWRKPAFDEPLDGVVYGATASLGFATLENILYVGEHGFEVAVLRALTAVPGHAFTGVVMGAFVGRAKLAAPQQRFGLLAAGLGWATLLHGAYDTFLMTNTGYAVLAFGVLLIEVQWGRKLYRLLQSEQLAHMAAPALVSNDVLVAREALVMQGPSGIQVATASAVLVNSERWEAPPRHLRPEAPRRTAGSWMKLFIGGLGLTAGSLWLLGLAAAMADDTFQGAADSIGWGILWAGSLAIIGFFFWLFRSGLREPTALPER
;
A
#
# COMPACT_ATOMS: atom_id res chain seq x y z
N MET A 1 18.28 -16.83 19.96
CA MET A 1 17.63 -16.55 18.66
C MET A 1 18.48 -15.55 17.90
N SER A 2 18.85 -15.82 16.65
CA SER A 2 19.86 -15.02 15.94
C SER A 2 19.34 -13.62 15.57
N VAL A 3 20.23 -12.63 15.56
CA VAL A 3 19.94 -11.24 15.13
C VAL A 3 19.37 -11.22 13.71
N LEU A 4 19.84 -12.12 12.85
CA LEU A 4 19.34 -12.29 11.48
C LEU A 4 17.88 -12.73 11.45
N LEU A 5 17.46 -13.60 12.39
CA LEU A 5 16.09 -14.09 12.46
C LEU A 5 15.12 -13.01 12.96
N LEU A 6 15.52 -12.26 13.98
CA LEU A 6 14.75 -11.13 14.48
C LEU A 6 14.66 -10.01 13.42
N GLY A 7 15.79 -9.61 12.83
CA GLY A 7 15.82 -8.60 11.77
C GLY A 7 15.02 -9.01 10.54
N GLY A 8 15.14 -10.26 10.09
CA GLY A 8 14.35 -10.80 8.98
C GLY A 8 12.85 -10.78 9.27
N SER A 9 12.44 -11.23 10.45
CA SER A 9 11.02 -11.21 10.86
C SER A 9 10.42 -9.80 10.94
N ALA A 10 11.24 -8.79 11.24
CA ALA A 10 10.81 -7.41 11.29
C ALA A 10 10.64 -6.77 9.90
N VAL A 11 11.49 -7.13 8.94
CA VAL A 11 11.59 -6.45 7.63
C VAL A 11 10.77 -7.12 6.53
N VAL A 12 10.78 -8.46 6.49
CA VAL A 12 10.18 -9.24 5.39
C VAL A 12 8.68 -8.93 5.18
N PRO A 13 7.83 -8.83 6.22
CA PRO A 13 6.41 -8.52 6.04
C PRO A 13 6.17 -7.21 5.29
N SER A 14 6.89 -6.15 5.65
CA SER A 14 6.78 -4.84 5.01
C SER A 14 7.25 -4.85 3.57
N LEU A 15 8.36 -5.56 3.28
CA LEU A 15 8.87 -5.70 1.92
C LEU A 15 7.92 -6.52 1.02
N LEU A 16 7.30 -7.56 1.56
CA LEU A 16 6.31 -8.36 0.83
C LEU A 16 5.07 -7.54 0.47
N LEU A 17 4.57 -6.73 1.40
CA LEU A 17 3.44 -5.82 1.14
C LEU A 17 3.84 -4.70 0.17
N PHE A 18 5.04 -4.16 0.29
CA PHE A 18 5.55 -3.14 -0.64
C PHE A 18 5.61 -3.69 -2.06
N TRP A 19 6.16 -4.90 -2.20
CA TRP A 19 6.18 -5.60 -3.47
C TRP A 19 4.77 -5.91 -3.99
N TYR A 20 3.84 -6.29 -3.11
CA TYR A 20 2.45 -6.53 -3.50
C TYR A 20 1.78 -5.28 -4.05
N VAL A 21 1.95 -4.11 -3.40
CA VAL A 21 1.42 -2.83 -3.90
C VAL A 21 2.04 -2.49 -5.25
N TYR A 22 3.36 -2.57 -5.35
CA TYR A 22 4.10 -2.32 -6.58
C TYR A 22 3.63 -3.22 -7.74
N ALA A 23 3.47 -4.51 -7.50
CA ALA A 23 3.10 -5.48 -8.53
C ALA A 23 1.62 -5.40 -8.98
N ARG A 24 0.81 -4.61 -8.27
CA ARG A 24 -0.63 -4.43 -8.51
C ARG A 24 -0.97 -3.16 -9.27
N ASP A 25 -0.04 -2.23 -9.34
CA ASP A 25 -0.16 -1.03 -10.12
C ASP A 25 -0.12 -1.35 -11.63
N LYS A 26 -1.04 -0.74 -12.39
CA LYS A 26 -1.17 -0.94 -13.83
C LYS A 26 -0.37 0.09 -14.65
N ARG A 27 0.00 1.22 -14.04
CA ARG A 27 0.90 2.23 -14.62
C ARG A 27 2.10 2.39 -13.68
N PRO A 28 3.07 1.46 -13.75
CA PRO A 28 4.10 1.34 -12.72
C PRO A 28 4.87 2.63 -12.48
N GLU A 29 4.88 3.04 -11.22
CA GLU A 29 5.65 4.20 -10.78
C GLU A 29 7.18 4.02 -10.88
N PRO A 30 7.96 5.10 -11.07
CA PRO A 30 9.41 5.01 -11.17
C PRO A 30 10.01 4.38 -9.91
N HIS A 31 10.75 3.28 -10.09
CA HIS A 31 11.35 2.51 -8.98
C HIS A 31 12.18 3.36 -8.02
N GLY A 32 12.97 4.29 -8.55
CA GLY A 32 13.78 5.19 -7.73
C GLY A 32 12.95 6.15 -6.87
N LEU A 33 11.75 6.54 -7.34
CA LEU A 33 10.84 7.36 -6.56
C LEU A 33 10.16 6.53 -5.46
N LEU A 34 9.71 5.32 -5.76
CA LEU A 34 9.16 4.40 -4.74
C LEU A 34 10.18 4.08 -3.65
N LEU A 35 11.43 3.76 -4.03
CA LEU A 35 12.49 3.49 -3.06
C LEU A 35 12.76 4.70 -2.17
N ARG A 36 12.87 5.91 -2.74
CA ARG A 36 13.05 7.15 -1.96
C ARG A 36 11.86 7.41 -1.03
N THR A 37 10.63 7.18 -1.48
CA THR A 37 9.43 7.32 -0.66
C THR A 37 9.43 6.34 0.51
N PHE A 38 9.83 5.09 0.27
CA PHE A 38 9.98 4.06 1.31
C PHE A 38 11.06 4.47 2.33
N LEU A 39 12.24 4.88 1.86
CA LEU A 39 13.33 5.32 2.73
C LEU A 39 12.98 6.58 3.53
N LEU A 40 12.29 7.54 2.92
CA LEU A 40 11.77 8.70 3.64
C LEU A 40 10.76 8.29 4.71
N GLY A 41 9.88 7.33 4.40
CA GLY A 41 8.97 6.69 5.36
C GLY A 41 9.71 6.11 6.57
N ALA A 42 10.84 5.44 6.38
CA ALA A 42 11.66 4.97 7.49
C ALA A 42 12.31 6.14 8.26
N VAL A 43 12.89 7.11 7.56
CA VAL A 43 13.60 8.24 8.18
C VAL A 43 12.69 9.10 9.05
N ILE A 44 11.41 9.26 8.69
CA ILE A 44 10.48 10.04 9.50
C ILE A 44 10.18 9.44 10.89
N CYS A 45 10.55 8.19 11.19
CA CYS A 45 10.49 7.69 12.56
C CYS A 45 11.34 8.55 13.52
N ALA A 46 12.47 9.08 13.05
CA ALA A 46 13.38 9.88 13.87
C ALA A 46 12.73 11.17 14.44
N PRO A 47 12.07 12.03 13.64
CA PRO A 47 11.33 13.17 14.19
C PRO A 47 9.99 12.79 14.83
N VAL A 48 9.40 11.63 14.50
CA VAL A 48 8.15 11.16 15.14
C VAL A 48 8.35 10.92 16.63
N VAL A 49 9.41 10.24 17.06
CA VAL A 49 9.63 9.90 18.48
C VAL A 49 9.61 11.13 19.42
N PRO A 50 10.44 12.17 19.23
CA PRO A 50 10.41 13.34 20.12
C PRO A 50 9.09 14.11 20.01
N THR A 51 8.45 14.12 18.83
CA THR A 51 7.14 14.77 18.66
C THR A 51 6.05 14.03 19.43
N ALA A 52 6.04 12.70 19.37
CA ALA A 52 5.14 11.84 20.12
C ALA A 52 5.32 12.01 21.63
N MET A 53 6.56 12.02 22.12
CA MET A 53 6.85 12.28 23.53
C MET A 53 6.33 13.64 23.99
N ALA A 54 6.56 14.69 23.19
CA ALA A 54 6.07 16.03 23.50
C ALA A 54 4.54 16.09 23.52
N LEU A 55 3.87 15.57 22.48
CA LEU A 55 2.41 15.56 22.41
C LEU A 55 1.77 14.72 23.51
N GLN A 56 2.32 13.54 23.80
CA GLN A 56 1.84 12.71 24.89
C GLN A 56 1.98 13.42 26.24
N SER A 57 3.11 14.11 26.50
CA SER A 57 3.31 14.86 27.75
C SER A 57 2.28 15.97 27.98
N LEU A 58 1.80 16.60 26.90
CA LEU A 58 0.71 17.58 26.94
C LEU A 58 -0.65 16.92 27.24
N GLY A 59 -0.78 15.63 26.91
CA GLY A 59 -1.97 14.82 27.14
C GLY A 59 -2.04 14.15 28.51
N GLU A 60 -0.93 14.00 29.22
CA GLU A 60 -0.87 13.33 30.53
C GLU A 60 -1.89 13.85 31.56
N PRO A 61 -2.22 15.16 31.64
CA PRO A 61 -3.29 15.63 32.54
C PRO A 61 -4.68 15.04 32.25
N PHE A 62 -4.90 14.51 31.05
CA PHE A 62 -6.14 13.87 30.61
C PHE A 62 -6.05 12.34 30.61
N ALA A 63 -4.90 11.76 30.99
CA ALA A 63 -4.63 10.34 30.97
C ALA A 63 -5.20 9.61 32.21
N ASP A 64 -6.46 9.87 32.56
CA ASP A 64 -7.11 9.26 33.72
C ASP A 64 -7.80 7.94 33.39
N GLY A 65 -7.62 6.95 34.26
CA GLY A 65 -8.11 5.59 34.09
C GLY A 65 -7.57 4.86 32.85
N VAL A 66 -8.07 3.63 32.64
CA VAL A 66 -7.62 2.75 31.54
C VAL A 66 -7.86 3.39 30.17
N TRP A 67 -9.05 3.97 29.95
CA TRP A 67 -9.42 4.53 28.66
C TRP A 67 -8.77 5.90 28.38
N GLY A 68 -8.67 6.78 29.37
CA GLY A 68 -8.00 8.07 29.19
C GLY A 68 -6.52 7.88 28.87
N SER A 69 -5.83 7.02 29.62
CA SER A 69 -4.42 6.68 29.35
C SER A 69 -4.24 6.05 27.96
N ALA A 70 -5.09 5.09 27.59
CA ALA A 70 -5.02 4.45 26.28
C ALA A 70 -5.26 5.44 25.13
N LEU A 71 -6.25 6.33 25.25
CA LEU A 71 -6.55 7.36 24.24
C LEU A 71 -5.39 8.35 24.08
N VAL A 72 -4.81 8.83 25.19
CA VAL A 72 -3.68 9.76 25.17
C VAL A 72 -2.48 9.11 24.49
N ARG A 73 -2.11 7.89 24.88
CA ARG A 73 -0.98 7.17 24.28
C ARG A 73 -1.23 6.85 22.80
N ALA A 74 -2.42 6.37 22.46
CA ALA A 74 -2.75 5.98 21.09
C ALA A 74 -2.82 7.17 20.13
N PHE A 75 -3.49 8.27 20.52
CA PHE A 75 -3.66 9.41 19.62
C PHE A 75 -2.47 10.37 19.66
N LEU A 76 -2.03 10.78 20.86
CA LEU A 76 -0.97 11.79 21.01
C LEU A 76 0.43 11.16 20.97
N GLY A 77 0.58 9.94 21.48
CA GLY A 77 1.85 9.20 21.49
C GLY A 77 2.14 8.35 20.25
N ALA A 78 1.18 8.17 19.33
CA ALA A 78 1.37 7.37 18.12
C ALA A 78 0.65 7.95 16.89
N ALA A 79 -0.67 7.87 16.83
CA ALA A 79 -1.41 8.09 15.57
C ALA A 79 -1.29 9.50 14.97
N ILE A 80 -1.41 10.56 15.77
CA ILE A 80 -1.26 11.94 15.27
C ILE A 80 0.16 12.20 14.74
N PRO A 81 1.23 12.04 15.53
CA PRO A 81 2.58 12.34 15.05
C PRO A 81 2.93 11.47 13.85
N GLU A 82 2.65 10.17 13.90
CA GLU A 82 3.00 9.27 12.81
C GLU A 82 2.29 9.61 11.49
N GLU A 83 0.96 9.72 11.51
CA GLU A 83 0.21 9.97 10.28
C GLU A 83 0.47 11.37 9.74
N LEU A 84 0.75 12.36 10.62
CA LEU A 84 1.18 13.68 10.19
C LEU A 84 2.52 13.61 9.43
N PHE A 85 3.53 12.93 9.97
CA PHE A 85 4.83 12.84 9.30
C PHE A 85 4.76 12.00 8.01
N LYS A 86 3.96 10.92 7.98
CA LYS A 86 3.67 10.18 6.73
C LYS A 86 2.98 11.10 5.71
N PHE A 87 1.99 11.88 6.12
CA PHE A 87 1.34 12.89 5.29
C PHE A 87 2.34 13.91 4.73
N LEU A 88 3.30 14.37 5.54
CA LEU A 88 4.36 15.28 5.08
C LEU A 88 5.26 14.64 4.00
N VAL A 89 5.49 13.32 4.03
CA VAL A 89 6.16 12.63 2.92
C VAL A 89 5.31 12.69 1.65
N LEU A 90 4.02 12.34 1.75
CA LEU A 90 3.12 12.37 0.58
C LEU A 90 2.96 13.79 0.02
N TYR A 91 2.55 14.74 0.85
CA TYR A 91 2.23 16.11 0.46
C TYR A 91 3.47 16.99 0.27
N GLY A 92 4.50 16.81 1.10
CA GLY A 92 5.75 17.58 1.05
C GLY A 92 6.72 17.10 -0.03
N TYR A 93 6.85 15.80 -0.25
CA TYR A 93 7.80 15.25 -1.20
C TYR A 93 7.14 14.72 -2.47
N VAL A 94 6.22 13.76 -2.36
CA VAL A 94 5.67 13.03 -3.52
C VAL A 94 4.74 13.91 -4.38
N TRP A 95 3.94 14.77 -3.74
CA TRP A 95 3.00 15.66 -4.41
C TRP A 95 3.62 16.49 -5.53
N ARG A 96 4.89 16.90 -5.37
CA ARG A 96 5.63 17.73 -6.33
C ARG A 96 6.23 16.93 -7.48
N LYS A 97 6.08 15.61 -7.48
CA LYS A 97 6.65 14.74 -8.52
C LYS A 97 5.73 14.69 -9.74
N PRO A 98 6.29 14.82 -10.96
CA PRO A 98 5.51 14.68 -12.19
C PRO A 98 4.87 13.30 -12.35
N ALA A 99 5.55 12.26 -11.85
CA ALA A 99 5.07 10.88 -11.93
C ALA A 99 3.74 10.64 -11.20
N PHE A 100 3.45 11.43 -10.16
CA PHE A 100 2.17 11.37 -9.48
C PHE A 100 1.15 12.14 -10.32
N ASP A 101 0.52 11.48 -11.29
CA ASP A 101 -0.36 12.07 -12.29
C ASP A 101 -1.81 11.58 -12.21
N GLU A 102 -2.09 10.57 -11.38
CA GLU A 102 -3.42 10.00 -11.17
C GLU A 102 -3.75 9.76 -9.69
N PRO A 103 -5.04 9.59 -9.32
CA PRO A 103 -5.41 9.41 -7.91
C PRO A 103 -4.88 8.10 -7.30
N LEU A 104 -4.70 7.04 -8.11
CA LEU A 104 -4.24 5.75 -7.62
C LEU A 104 -2.78 5.79 -7.17
N ASP A 105 -1.94 6.60 -7.81
CA ASP A 105 -0.55 6.87 -7.39
C ASP A 105 -0.48 7.30 -5.92
N GLY A 106 -1.45 8.11 -5.49
CA GLY A 106 -1.58 8.52 -4.09
C GLY A 106 -1.68 7.31 -3.15
N VAL A 107 -2.42 6.28 -3.53
CA VAL A 107 -2.52 5.00 -2.80
C VAL A 107 -1.19 4.26 -2.81
N VAL A 108 -0.53 4.16 -3.96
CA VAL A 108 0.75 3.46 -4.12
C VAL A 108 1.82 4.12 -3.26
N TYR A 109 1.97 5.44 -3.36
CA TYR A 109 2.93 6.21 -2.58
C TYR A 109 2.59 6.28 -1.09
N GLY A 110 1.29 6.35 -0.76
CA GLY A 110 0.80 6.32 0.61
C GLY A 110 1.16 5.02 1.32
N ALA A 111 0.81 3.89 0.71
CA ALA A 111 1.20 2.58 1.22
C ALA A 111 2.74 2.44 1.31
N THR A 112 3.47 2.94 0.32
CA THR A 112 4.94 2.87 0.28
C THR A 112 5.60 3.64 1.42
N ALA A 113 5.17 4.88 1.69
CA ALA A 113 5.69 5.66 2.81
C ALA A 113 5.37 4.99 4.16
N SER A 114 4.13 4.53 4.33
CA SER A 114 3.72 3.86 5.57
C SER A 114 4.43 2.51 5.80
N LEU A 115 4.72 1.75 4.74
CA LEU A 115 5.49 0.50 4.85
C LEU A 115 6.96 0.76 5.18
N GLY A 116 7.54 1.84 4.66
CA GLY A 116 8.86 2.31 5.07
C GLY A 116 8.93 2.62 6.56
N PHE A 117 7.95 3.40 7.05
CA PHE A 117 7.79 3.70 8.47
C PHE A 117 7.63 2.44 9.31
N ALA A 118 6.67 1.58 8.94
CA ALA A 118 6.37 0.34 9.63
C ALA A 118 7.58 -0.59 9.69
N THR A 119 8.46 -0.57 8.69
CA THR A 119 9.69 -1.39 8.70
C THR A 119 10.62 -0.98 9.82
N LEU A 120 10.96 0.30 9.94
CA LEU A 120 11.88 0.75 10.98
C LEU A 120 11.25 0.60 12.36
N GLU A 121 9.98 0.96 12.51
CA GLU A 121 9.26 0.78 13.76
C GLU A 121 9.23 -0.70 14.18
N ASN A 122 8.90 -1.61 13.25
CA ASN A 122 8.86 -3.03 13.55
C ASN A 122 10.25 -3.57 13.95
N ILE A 123 11.34 -3.06 13.38
CA ILE A 123 12.70 -3.40 13.84
C ILE A 123 12.91 -3.00 15.30
N LEU A 124 12.47 -1.79 15.68
CA LEU A 124 12.62 -1.28 17.06
C LEU A 124 11.81 -2.14 18.05
N TYR A 125 10.53 -2.38 17.77
CA TYR A 125 9.65 -3.21 18.63
C TYR A 125 10.13 -4.66 18.75
N VAL A 126 10.56 -5.27 17.64
CA VAL A 126 11.05 -6.66 17.65
C VAL A 126 12.41 -6.76 18.36
N GLY A 127 13.24 -5.73 18.24
CA GLY A 127 14.49 -5.63 19.00
C GLY A 127 14.26 -5.57 20.51
N GLU A 128 13.20 -4.90 20.95
CA GLU A 128 12.87 -4.75 22.37
C GLU A 128 12.11 -5.96 22.94
N HIS A 129 11.16 -6.52 22.19
CA HIS A 129 10.20 -7.50 22.73
C HIS A 129 10.33 -8.91 22.13
N GLY A 130 11.19 -9.11 21.14
CA GLY A 130 11.49 -10.41 20.56
C GLY A 130 10.50 -10.88 19.49
N PHE A 131 10.57 -12.18 19.18
CA PHE A 131 9.95 -12.77 17.99
C PHE A 131 8.44 -12.90 18.05
N GLU A 132 7.85 -13.15 19.22
CA GLU A 132 6.39 -13.26 19.34
C GLU A 132 5.70 -11.96 18.91
N VAL A 133 6.27 -10.82 19.30
CA VAL A 133 5.83 -9.50 18.85
C VAL A 133 6.05 -9.31 17.36
N ALA A 134 7.13 -9.86 16.78
CA ALA A 134 7.36 -9.83 15.33
C ALA A 134 6.22 -10.51 14.56
N VAL A 135 5.80 -11.70 15.00
CA VAL A 135 4.71 -12.46 14.35
C VAL A 135 3.39 -11.70 14.46
N LEU A 136 3.06 -11.19 15.65
CA LEU A 136 1.81 -10.46 15.84
C LEU A 136 1.77 -9.20 14.98
N ARG A 137 2.85 -8.41 14.98
CA ARG A 137 2.95 -7.17 14.20
C ARG A 137 2.95 -7.42 12.69
N ALA A 138 3.56 -8.51 12.22
CA ALA A 138 3.51 -8.91 10.81
C ALA A 138 2.08 -9.14 10.29
N LEU A 139 1.17 -9.61 11.16
CA LEU A 139 -0.22 -9.88 10.82
C LEU A 139 -1.17 -8.72 11.12
N THR A 140 -0.74 -7.77 11.95
CA THR A 140 -1.61 -6.70 12.48
C THR A 140 -1.08 -5.30 12.17
N ALA A 141 -0.14 -4.79 12.95
CA ALA A 141 0.39 -3.43 12.84
C ALA A 141 0.97 -3.12 11.45
N VAL A 142 1.74 -4.04 10.85
CA VAL A 142 2.36 -3.82 9.53
C VAL A 142 1.30 -3.68 8.42
N PRO A 143 0.31 -4.60 8.30
CA PRO A 143 -0.86 -4.37 7.44
C PRO A 143 -1.66 -3.11 7.78
N GLY A 144 -1.86 -2.79 9.06
CA GLY A 144 -2.56 -1.59 9.52
C GLY A 144 -1.93 -0.31 8.99
N HIS A 145 -0.61 -0.17 9.12
CA HIS A 145 0.14 0.94 8.53
C HIS A 145 0.00 1.00 7.00
N ALA A 146 0.05 -0.14 6.32
CA ALA A 146 -0.13 -0.18 4.88
C ALA A 146 -1.53 0.37 4.49
N PHE A 147 -2.58 -0.04 5.20
CA PHE A 147 -3.96 0.36 4.89
C PHE A 147 -4.31 1.78 5.33
N THR A 148 -3.78 2.28 6.43
CA THR A 148 -3.87 3.72 6.79
C THR A 148 -3.16 4.58 5.73
N GLY A 149 -2.00 4.13 5.24
CA GLY A 149 -1.32 4.72 4.08
C GLY A 149 -2.16 4.69 2.79
N VAL A 150 -2.86 3.58 2.51
CA VAL A 150 -3.81 3.46 1.38
C VAL A 150 -4.95 4.45 1.51
N VAL A 151 -5.56 4.56 2.69
CA VAL A 151 -6.69 5.48 2.95
C VAL A 151 -6.22 6.92 2.77
N MET A 152 -5.18 7.35 3.48
CA MET A 152 -4.62 8.69 3.33
C MET A 152 -4.23 8.98 1.88
N GLY A 153 -3.54 8.04 1.24
CA GLY A 153 -3.11 8.11 -0.14
C GLY A 153 -4.24 8.31 -1.13
N ALA A 154 -5.37 7.61 -0.95
CA ALA A 154 -6.56 7.78 -1.79
C ALA A 154 -7.11 9.21 -1.76
N PHE A 155 -7.20 9.81 -0.56
CA PHE A 155 -7.67 11.18 -0.40
C PHE A 155 -6.66 12.21 -0.90
N VAL A 156 -5.36 12.01 -0.64
CA VAL A 156 -4.29 12.88 -1.16
C VAL A 156 -4.22 12.84 -2.69
N GLY A 157 -4.33 11.65 -3.29
CA GLY A 157 -4.40 11.46 -4.75
C GLY A 157 -5.57 12.20 -5.38
N ARG A 158 -6.76 12.10 -4.77
CA ARG A 158 -7.92 12.91 -5.17
C ARG A 158 -7.65 14.41 -5.03
N ALA A 159 -7.10 14.84 -3.91
CA ALA A 159 -6.84 16.25 -3.63
C ALA A 159 -5.87 16.90 -4.62
N LYS A 160 -4.90 16.13 -5.14
CA LYS A 160 -3.93 16.61 -6.12
C LYS A 160 -4.61 17.10 -7.40
N LEU A 161 -5.61 16.34 -7.85
CA LEU A 161 -6.29 16.54 -9.12
C LEU A 161 -7.65 17.25 -8.98
N ALA A 162 -8.13 17.45 -7.75
CA ALA A 162 -9.36 18.18 -7.47
C ALA A 162 -9.23 19.69 -7.70
N ALA A 163 -10.38 20.35 -7.85
CA ALA A 163 -10.47 21.80 -7.89
C ALA A 163 -9.91 22.42 -6.57
N PRO A 164 -9.31 23.63 -6.62
CA PRO A 164 -8.67 24.25 -5.45
C PRO A 164 -9.57 24.32 -4.21
N GLN A 165 -10.88 24.53 -4.39
CA GLN A 165 -11.86 24.65 -3.31
C GLN A 165 -12.12 23.33 -2.57
N GLN A 166 -11.91 22.19 -3.23
CA GLN A 166 -12.12 20.85 -2.67
C GLN A 166 -10.84 20.27 -2.04
N ARG A 167 -9.68 20.79 -2.44
CA ARG A 167 -8.37 20.23 -2.09
C ARG A 167 -8.15 20.17 -0.58
N PHE A 168 -8.42 21.25 0.15
CA PHE A 168 -8.20 21.28 1.60
C PHE A 168 -9.06 20.23 2.33
N GLY A 169 -10.34 20.14 2.00
CA GLY A 169 -11.25 19.17 2.61
C GLY A 169 -10.82 17.72 2.38
N LEU A 170 -10.31 17.40 1.19
CA LEU A 170 -9.77 16.08 0.88
C LEU A 170 -8.47 15.78 1.65
N LEU A 171 -7.54 16.73 1.72
CA LEU A 171 -6.30 16.56 2.50
C LEU A 171 -6.59 16.36 3.99
N ALA A 172 -7.47 17.18 4.56
CA ALA A 172 -7.89 17.07 5.95
C ALA A 172 -8.61 15.76 6.23
N ALA A 173 -9.49 15.32 5.32
CA ALA A 173 -10.16 14.02 5.44
C ALA A 173 -9.17 12.85 5.36
N GLY A 174 -8.18 12.90 4.45
CA GLY A 174 -7.17 11.86 4.32
C GLY A 174 -6.34 11.67 5.59
N LEU A 175 -5.82 12.77 6.13
CA LEU A 175 -5.08 12.76 7.40
C LEU A 175 -5.99 12.34 8.56
N GLY A 176 -7.16 12.95 8.69
CA GLY A 176 -8.09 12.68 9.79
C GLY A 176 -8.57 11.23 9.84
N TRP A 177 -8.91 10.62 8.70
CA TRP A 177 -9.34 9.22 8.67
C TRP A 177 -8.20 8.25 8.98
N ALA A 178 -6.99 8.50 8.46
CA ALA A 178 -5.83 7.66 8.78
C ALA A 178 -5.49 7.74 10.28
N THR A 179 -5.44 8.94 10.85
CA THR A 179 -5.22 9.14 12.29
C THR A 179 -6.32 8.50 13.14
N LEU A 180 -7.59 8.60 12.74
CA LEU A 180 -8.70 8.01 13.50
C LEU A 180 -8.64 6.48 13.50
N LEU A 181 -8.39 5.86 12.36
CA LEU A 181 -8.29 4.41 12.23
C LEU A 181 -7.10 3.86 13.04
N HIS A 182 -5.93 4.47 12.85
CA HIS A 182 -4.71 4.12 13.58
C HIS A 182 -4.90 4.32 15.10
N GLY A 183 -5.37 5.49 15.53
CA GLY A 183 -5.58 5.78 16.95
C GLY A 183 -6.65 4.88 17.58
N ALA A 184 -7.69 4.49 16.84
CA ALA A 184 -8.68 3.53 17.33
C ALA A 184 -8.08 2.13 17.50
N TYR A 185 -7.28 1.65 16.55
CA TYR A 185 -6.56 0.38 16.65
C TYR A 185 -5.66 0.35 17.90
N ASP A 186 -4.85 1.39 18.07
CA ASP A 186 -3.92 1.50 19.19
C ASP A 186 -4.63 1.69 20.53
N THR A 187 -5.74 2.43 20.58
CA THR A 187 -6.49 2.64 21.83
C THR A 187 -6.91 1.30 22.42
N PHE A 188 -7.47 0.40 21.60
CA PHE A 188 -7.88 -0.92 22.09
C PHE A 188 -6.70 -1.75 22.57
N LEU A 189 -5.59 -1.77 21.83
CA LEU A 189 -4.37 -2.46 22.24
C LEU A 189 -3.78 -1.91 23.54
N MET A 190 -3.69 -0.59 23.65
CA MET A 190 -3.04 0.11 24.76
C MET A 190 -3.88 0.15 26.04
N THR A 191 -5.13 -0.34 26.01
CA THR A 191 -5.87 -0.62 27.25
C THR A 191 -5.18 -1.69 28.10
N ASN A 192 -4.37 -2.58 27.51
CA ASN A 192 -3.78 -3.75 28.18
C ASN A 192 -4.82 -4.62 28.91
N THR A 193 -6.03 -4.73 28.34
CA THR A 193 -7.13 -5.55 28.86
C THR A 193 -7.67 -6.48 27.79
N GLY A 194 -8.72 -7.25 28.11
CA GLY A 194 -9.46 -8.05 27.12
C GLY A 194 -10.05 -7.23 25.96
N TYR A 195 -10.15 -5.90 26.07
CA TYR A 195 -10.59 -5.04 24.96
C TYR A 195 -9.62 -5.00 23.79
N ALA A 196 -8.36 -5.43 23.96
CA ALA A 196 -7.37 -5.50 22.87
C ALA A 196 -7.85 -6.34 21.67
N VAL A 197 -8.75 -7.30 21.87
CA VAL A 197 -9.37 -8.07 20.78
C VAL A 197 -10.13 -7.20 19.78
N LEU A 198 -10.63 -6.03 20.20
CA LEU A 198 -11.38 -5.11 19.35
C LEU A 198 -10.48 -4.42 18.31
N ALA A 199 -9.15 -4.40 18.51
CA ALA A 199 -8.19 -3.90 17.52
C ALA A 199 -8.26 -4.69 16.20
N PHE A 200 -8.56 -5.99 16.26
CA PHE A 200 -8.81 -6.79 15.05
C PHE A 200 -10.04 -6.30 14.28
N GLY A 201 -11.08 -5.84 14.97
CA GLY A 201 -12.26 -5.23 14.34
C GLY A 201 -11.90 -3.96 13.58
N VAL A 202 -11.07 -3.09 14.16
CA VAL A 202 -10.57 -1.88 13.49
C VAL A 202 -9.73 -2.24 12.27
N LEU A 203 -8.78 -3.18 12.40
CA LEU A 203 -7.97 -3.65 11.29
C LEU A 203 -8.81 -4.22 10.14
N LEU A 204 -9.88 -4.98 10.45
CA LEU A 204 -10.80 -5.48 9.42
C LEU A 204 -11.51 -4.33 8.68
N ILE A 205 -11.92 -3.29 9.40
CA ILE A 205 -12.52 -2.08 8.80
C ILE A 205 -11.50 -1.38 7.88
N GLU A 206 -10.26 -1.18 8.34
CA GLU A 206 -9.16 -0.60 7.55
C GLU A 206 -8.93 -1.37 6.25
N VAL A 207 -8.78 -2.69 6.35
CA VAL A 207 -8.54 -3.58 5.21
C VAL A 207 -9.71 -3.53 4.23
N GLN A 208 -10.94 -3.65 4.71
CA GLN A 208 -12.13 -3.66 3.85
C GLN A 208 -12.30 -2.32 3.14
N TRP A 209 -12.17 -1.22 3.88
CA TRP A 209 -12.35 0.11 3.33
C TRP A 209 -11.23 0.49 2.38
N GLY A 210 -9.97 0.26 2.76
CA GLY A 210 -8.82 0.49 1.89
C GLY A 210 -8.89 -0.33 0.60
N ARG A 211 -9.33 -1.59 0.65
CA ARG A 211 -9.58 -2.41 -0.55
C ARG A 211 -10.68 -1.82 -1.44
N LYS A 212 -11.75 -1.28 -0.84
CA LYS A 212 -12.83 -0.62 -1.58
C LYS A 212 -12.33 0.64 -2.28
N LEU A 213 -11.56 1.48 -1.59
CA LEU A 213 -10.93 2.68 -2.17
C LEU A 213 -9.97 2.32 -3.30
N TYR A 214 -9.05 1.38 -3.06
CA TYR A 214 -8.12 0.89 -4.09
C TYR A 214 -8.85 0.41 -5.34
N ARG A 215 -9.88 -0.44 -5.20
CA ARG A 215 -10.65 -0.96 -6.34
C ARG A 215 -11.37 0.15 -7.11
N LEU A 216 -11.89 1.14 -6.40
CA LEU A 216 -12.56 2.28 -7.02
C LEU A 216 -11.57 3.13 -7.85
N LEU A 217 -10.39 3.41 -7.30
CA LEU A 217 -9.38 4.20 -8.02
C LEU A 217 -8.76 3.41 -9.17
N GLN A 218 -8.56 2.11 -8.99
CA GLN A 218 -8.10 1.23 -10.06
C GLN A 218 -9.12 1.09 -11.20
N SER A 219 -10.43 1.01 -10.91
CA SER A 219 -11.43 0.96 -11.99
C SER A 219 -11.46 2.26 -12.79
N GLU A 220 -11.25 3.40 -12.14
CA GLU A 220 -11.09 4.68 -12.82
C GLU A 220 -9.80 4.72 -13.66
N GLN A 221 -8.66 4.24 -13.14
CA GLN A 221 -7.41 4.04 -13.90
C GLN A 221 -7.64 3.29 -15.20
N LEU A 222 -8.30 2.12 -15.11
CA LEU A 222 -8.57 1.27 -16.25
C LEU A 222 -9.53 1.90 -17.27
N ALA A 223 -10.56 2.60 -16.80
CA ALA A 223 -11.48 3.31 -17.67
C ALA A 223 -10.77 4.36 -18.54
N HIS A 224 -9.86 5.12 -17.93
CA HIS A 224 -9.05 6.11 -18.63
C HIS A 224 -8.14 5.50 -19.67
N MET A 225 -7.53 4.37 -19.37
CA MET A 225 -6.72 3.64 -20.34
C MET A 225 -7.55 3.09 -21.51
N ALA A 226 -8.84 2.79 -21.29
CA ALA A 226 -9.74 2.26 -22.32
C ALA A 226 -10.38 3.35 -23.20
N ALA A 227 -10.54 4.58 -22.70
CA ALA A 227 -11.21 5.67 -23.43
C ALA A 227 -10.54 6.01 -24.79
N PRO A 228 -9.20 6.09 -24.93
CA PRO A 228 -8.54 6.29 -26.22
C PRO A 228 -8.81 5.17 -27.23
N ALA A 229 -8.96 3.92 -26.77
CA ALA A 229 -9.22 2.76 -27.63
C ALA A 229 -10.65 2.72 -28.18
N LEU A 230 -11.62 3.32 -27.47
CA LEU A 230 -12.99 3.50 -27.95
C LEU A 230 -13.06 4.63 -28.99
N VAL A 231 -12.39 5.74 -28.74
CA VAL A 231 -12.31 6.87 -29.69
C VAL A 231 -11.62 6.44 -31.00
N SER A 232 -10.59 5.58 -30.96
CA SER A 232 -9.97 5.09 -32.19
C SER A 232 -10.88 4.15 -32.99
N ASN A 233 -11.71 3.34 -32.34
CA ASN A 233 -12.60 2.39 -33.01
C ASN A 233 -13.87 3.08 -33.54
N ASP A 234 -14.42 4.07 -32.83
CA ASP A 234 -15.62 4.80 -33.28
C ASP A 234 -15.31 5.87 -34.33
N VAL A 235 -14.10 6.46 -34.32
CA VAL A 235 -13.66 7.40 -35.38
C VAL A 235 -13.35 6.69 -36.70
N LEU A 236 -13.00 5.41 -36.69
CA LEU A 236 -12.87 4.62 -37.92
C LEU A 236 -14.23 4.27 -38.54
N VAL A 237 -15.27 4.04 -37.73
CA VAL A 237 -16.64 3.78 -38.25
C VAL A 237 -17.34 5.08 -38.69
N ALA A 238 -17.05 6.22 -38.05
CA ALA A 238 -17.64 7.50 -38.43
C ALA A 238 -16.99 8.16 -39.67
N ARG A 239 -15.81 7.69 -40.12
CA ARG A 239 -15.10 8.29 -41.26
C ARG A 239 -15.58 7.85 -42.64
N GLU A 240 -16.37 6.78 -42.76
CA GLU A 240 -16.92 6.33 -44.05
C GLU A 240 -18.38 6.77 -44.30
N ALA A 241 -19.08 7.35 -43.32
CA ALA A 241 -20.53 7.52 -43.40
C ALA A 241 -21.06 8.93 -43.76
N LEU A 242 -20.23 9.97 -43.92
CA LEU A 242 -20.74 11.30 -44.25
C LEU A 242 -19.89 12.04 -45.30
N VAL A 243 -20.07 11.65 -46.56
CA VAL A 243 -19.90 12.54 -47.72
C VAL A 243 -21.16 12.44 -48.57
N MET A 244 -22.16 13.25 -48.25
CA MET A 244 -23.27 13.57 -49.14
C MET A 244 -23.31 15.09 -49.30
N GLN A 245 -22.89 15.57 -50.47
CA GLN A 245 -22.91 16.97 -50.84
C GLN A 245 -24.35 17.42 -51.16
N GLY A 246 -24.73 18.61 -50.68
CA GLY A 246 -25.97 19.29 -51.04
C GLY A 246 -25.71 20.73 -51.53
N PRO A 247 -26.56 21.30 -52.41
CA PRO A 247 -26.17 22.39 -53.33
C PRO A 247 -26.40 23.82 -52.84
N SER A 248 -26.60 24.06 -51.55
CA SER A 248 -26.86 25.41 -51.01
C SER A 248 -25.84 25.77 -49.95
N GLY A 249 -24.77 26.43 -50.40
CA GLY A 249 -23.70 26.94 -49.56
C GLY A 249 -24.21 27.95 -48.54
N ILE A 250 -24.36 27.49 -47.28
CA ILE A 250 -24.03 28.18 -46.03
C ILE A 250 -24.13 27.11 -44.93
N GLN A 251 -23.00 26.77 -44.31
CA GLN A 251 -22.97 26.23 -42.95
C GLN A 251 -21.83 26.91 -42.20
N VAL A 252 -22.20 27.69 -41.19
CA VAL A 252 -21.26 28.11 -40.14
C VAL A 252 -21.10 26.91 -39.23
N ALA A 253 -20.09 26.09 -39.50
CA ALA A 253 -19.61 25.11 -38.54
C ALA A 253 -18.75 25.86 -37.52
N THR A 254 -19.30 26.18 -36.36
CA THR A 254 -18.48 26.41 -35.16
C THR A 254 -17.92 25.05 -34.75
N ALA A 255 -16.90 24.61 -35.47
CA ALA A 255 -15.98 23.58 -35.02
C ALA A 255 -15.18 24.19 -33.87
N SER A 256 -15.80 24.28 -32.70
CA SER A 256 -15.07 24.38 -31.45
C SER A 256 -14.38 23.03 -31.28
N ALA A 257 -13.20 22.93 -31.90
CA ALA A 257 -12.21 21.93 -31.60
C ALA A 257 -11.94 22.03 -30.09
N VAL A 258 -12.62 21.18 -29.34
CA VAL A 258 -12.28 20.85 -27.95
C VAL A 258 -11.02 19.98 -28.04
N LEU A 259 -9.92 20.60 -28.46
CA LEU A 259 -8.58 20.20 -28.05
C LEU A 259 -8.48 20.62 -26.57
N VAL A 260 -9.18 19.89 -25.70
CA VAL A 260 -8.92 19.96 -24.27
C VAL A 260 -7.61 19.25 -24.05
N ASN A 261 -6.60 20.08 -23.85
CA ASN A 261 -5.28 19.80 -23.33
C ASN A 261 -5.28 18.55 -22.43
N SER A 262 -4.81 17.42 -22.96
CA SER A 262 -4.96 16.07 -22.40
C SER A 262 -4.00 15.76 -21.24
N GLU A 263 -3.60 16.77 -20.46
CA GLU A 263 -2.65 16.63 -19.35
C GLU A 263 -3.31 16.56 -17.98
N ARG A 264 -4.64 16.74 -17.86
CA ARG A 264 -5.35 16.63 -16.58
C ARG A 264 -6.23 15.39 -16.53
N TRP A 265 -6.00 14.58 -15.51
CA TRP A 265 -6.85 13.46 -15.15
C TRP A 265 -8.29 13.90 -14.82
N GLU A 266 -9.28 13.37 -15.56
CA GLU A 266 -10.72 13.62 -15.32
C GLU A 266 -11.48 12.33 -15.09
N ALA A 267 -11.87 11.98 -13.85
CA ALA A 267 -12.52 10.68 -13.58
C ALA A 267 -13.69 10.37 -14.55
N PRO A 268 -13.74 9.17 -15.16
CA PRO A 268 -14.72 8.88 -16.20
C PRO A 268 -16.14 8.75 -15.61
N PRO A 269 -17.18 9.02 -16.42
CA PRO A 269 -18.58 8.82 -16.03
C PRO A 269 -18.80 7.43 -15.44
N ARG A 270 -19.62 7.31 -14.39
CA ARG A 270 -19.82 6.03 -13.65
C ARG A 270 -20.17 4.84 -14.55
N HIS A 271 -20.95 5.06 -15.61
CA HIS A 271 -21.38 4.01 -16.54
C HIS A 271 -20.26 3.53 -17.49
N LEU A 272 -19.18 4.30 -17.64
CA LEU A 272 -17.99 3.94 -18.43
C LEU A 272 -16.87 3.34 -17.58
N ARG A 273 -17.06 3.23 -16.26
CA ARG A 273 -16.07 2.59 -15.39
C ARG A 273 -16.16 1.08 -15.59
N PRO A 274 -15.08 0.41 -16.05
CA PRO A 274 -15.07 -1.02 -16.17
C PRO A 274 -15.30 -1.63 -14.79
N GLU A 275 -16.09 -2.70 -14.75
CA GLU A 275 -16.25 -3.47 -13.51
C GLU A 275 -14.87 -3.89 -13.00
N ALA A 276 -14.69 -3.82 -11.68
CA ALA A 276 -13.41 -4.14 -11.08
C ALA A 276 -13.01 -5.56 -11.51
N PRO A 277 -11.82 -5.72 -12.12
CA PRO A 277 -11.42 -6.97 -12.74
C PRO A 277 -11.48 -8.13 -11.73
N ARG A 278 -12.28 -9.17 -12.00
CA ARG A 278 -12.43 -10.34 -11.12
C ARG A 278 -11.29 -11.34 -11.36
N ARG A 279 -10.52 -11.67 -10.33
CA ARG A 279 -9.47 -12.70 -10.42
C ARG A 279 -10.09 -14.08 -10.60
N THR A 280 -9.48 -14.89 -11.46
CA THR A 280 -9.87 -16.29 -11.66
C THR A 280 -9.54 -17.12 -10.42
N ALA A 281 -10.19 -18.29 -10.28
CA ALA A 281 -9.85 -19.25 -9.22
C ALA A 281 -8.38 -19.70 -9.31
N GLY A 282 -7.84 -19.83 -10.54
CA GLY A 282 -6.43 -20.16 -10.78
C GLY A 282 -5.47 -19.08 -10.24
N SER A 283 -5.79 -17.80 -10.48
CA SER A 283 -5.01 -16.67 -9.95
C SER A 283 -5.00 -16.69 -8.42
N TRP A 284 -6.15 -16.92 -7.79
CA TRP A 284 -6.25 -17.07 -6.32
C TRP A 284 -5.44 -18.24 -5.78
N MET A 285 -5.51 -19.40 -6.44
CA MET A 285 -4.76 -20.59 -6.06
C MET A 285 -3.24 -20.33 -6.11
N LYS A 286 -2.75 -19.70 -7.18
CA LYS A 286 -1.33 -19.36 -7.35
C LYS A 286 -0.83 -18.39 -6.27
N LEU A 287 -1.65 -17.42 -5.88
CA LEU A 287 -1.32 -16.47 -4.81
C LEU A 287 -1.31 -17.15 -3.44
N PHE A 288 -2.28 -18.03 -3.19
CA PHE A 288 -2.37 -18.75 -1.94
C PHE A 288 -1.18 -19.70 -1.76
N ILE A 289 -0.92 -20.56 -2.76
CA ILE A 289 0.20 -21.50 -2.74
C ILE A 289 1.53 -20.75 -2.74
N GLY A 290 1.69 -19.74 -3.61
CA GLY A 290 2.90 -18.92 -3.65
C GLY A 290 3.14 -18.19 -2.33
N GLY A 291 2.09 -17.68 -1.69
CA GLY A 291 2.19 -16.93 -0.44
C GLY A 291 2.55 -17.85 0.72
N LEU A 292 1.88 -18.99 0.84
CA LEU A 292 2.22 -20.02 1.82
C LEU A 292 3.66 -20.51 1.65
N GLY A 293 4.09 -20.77 0.42
CA GLY A 293 5.43 -21.24 0.13
C GLY A 293 6.51 -20.19 0.41
N LEU A 294 6.24 -18.91 0.14
CA LEU A 294 7.14 -17.80 0.52
C LEU A 294 7.26 -17.66 2.04
N THR A 295 6.15 -17.75 2.78
CA THR A 295 6.16 -17.70 4.25
C THR A 295 6.90 -18.90 4.83
N ALA A 296 6.55 -20.12 4.42
CA ALA A 296 7.20 -21.34 4.87
C ALA A 296 8.69 -21.39 4.50
N GLY A 297 9.03 -20.99 3.28
CA GLY A 297 10.42 -20.88 2.81
C GLY A 297 11.21 -19.84 3.60
N SER A 298 10.59 -18.71 3.95
CA SER A 298 11.22 -17.71 4.82
C SER A 298 11.49 -18.29 6.21
N LEU A 299 10.51 -18.95 6.83
CA LEU A 299 10.70 -19.63 8.12
C LEU A 299 11.77 -20.74 8.04
N TRP A 300 11.85 -21.46 6.91
CA TRP A 300 12.87 -22.47 6.67
C TRP A 300 14.28 -21.87 6.59
N LEU A 301 14.49 -20.81 5.80
CA LEU A 301 15.79 -20.12 5.75
C LEU A 301 16.19 -19.56 7.11
N LEU A 302 15.20 -19.08 7.88
CA LEU A 302 15.41 -18.62 9.24
C LEU A 302 15.88 -19.75 10.16
N GLY A 303 15.26 -20.93 10.08
CA GLY A 303 15.71 -22.13 10.80
C GLY A 303 17.10 -22.60 10.34
N LEU A 304 17.37 -22.55 9.04
CA LEU A 304 18.67 -22.91 8.45
C LEU A 304 19.79 -22.00 8.98
N ALA A 305 19.54 -20.70 9.00
CA ALA A 305 20.47 -19.70 9.52
C ALA A 305 20.68 -19.85 11.04
N ALA A 306 19.64 -20.21 11.79
CA ALA A 306 19.76 -20.48 13.22
C ALA A 306 20.61 -21.74 13.48
N ALA A 307 20.39 -22.83 12.72
CA ALA A 307 21.16 -24.06 12.85
C ALA A 307 22.66 -23.86 12.53
N MET A 308 22.99 -23.02 11.55
CA MET A 308 24.39 -22.66 11.26
C MET A 308 25.04 -21.79 12.35
N ALA A 309 24.26 -21.03 13.12
CA ALA A 309 24.77 -20.14 14.14
C ALA A 309 25.06 -20.85 15.48
N ASP A 310 24.47 -22.02 15.72
CA ASP A 310 24.56 -22.76 16.99
C ASP A 310 25.67 -23.84 17.00
N ASP A 311 26.61 -23.83 16.05
CA ASP A 311 27.76 -24.76 15.94
C ASP A 311 27.39 -26.27 16.07
N THR A 312 26.12 -26.62 15.87
CA THR A 312 25.57 -27.95 16.20
C THR A 312 25.99 -29.05 15.21
N PHE A 313 26.69 -28.65 14.14
CA PHE A 313 27.22 -29.53 13.11
C PHE A 313 28.63 -29.03 12.75
N GLN A 314 29.65 -29.55 13.44
CA GLN A 314 31.05 -29.35 13.08
C GLN A 314 31.65 -30.67 12.56
N GLY A 315 31.69 -30.81 11.24
CA GLY A 315 32.41 -31.84 10.49
C GLY A 315 32.89 -31.31 9.13
N ALA A 316 34.08 -31.69 8.68
CA ALA A 316 34.69 -31.14 7.46
C ALA A 316 33.97 -31.48 6.12
N ALA A 317 32.75 -32.01 6.15
CA ALA A 317 31.86 -32.15 4.99
C ALA A 317 30.89 -30.96 4.80
N ASP A 318 30.92 -29.97 5.70
CA ASP A 318 29.79 -29.09 5.96
C ASP A 318 29.64 -27.90 5.00
N SER A 319 30.72 -27.27 4.51
CA SER A 319 30.57 -26.02 3.73
C SER A 319 29.90 -26.20 2.37
N ILE A 320 30.22 -27.29 1.65
CA ILE A 320 29.60 -27.63 0.37
C ILE A 320 28.16 -28.10 0.59
N GLY A 321 27.91 -28.92 1.61
CA GLY A 321 26.56 -29.37 1.97
C GLY A 321 25.62 -28.22 2.33
N TRP A 322 26.09 -27.30 3.19
CA TRP A 322 25.37 -26.07 3.51
C TRP A 322 25.15 -25.22 2.25
N GLY A 323 26.17 -25.06 1.40
CA GLY A 323 26.05 -24.33 0.13
C GLY A 323 24.96 -24.89 -0.79
N ILE A 324 24.90 -26.21 -0.95
CA ILE A 324 23.86 -26.91 -1.73
C ILE A 324 22.48 -26.72 -1.08
N LEU A 325 22.39 -26.83 0.25
CA LEU A 325 21.14 -26.67 0.98
C LEU A 325 20.59 -25.24 0.87
N TRP A 326 21.44 -24.23 0.96
CA TRP A 326 21.08 -22.83 0.74
C TRP A 326 20.64 -22.58 -0.70
N ALA A 327 21.42 -23.04 -1.69
CA ALA A 327 21.08 -22.88 -3.09
C ALA A 327 19.75 -23.54 -3.44
N GLY A 328 19.51 -24.76 -2.94
CA GLY A 328 18.24 -25.48 -3.10
C GLY A 328 17.07 -24.75 -2.44
N SER A 329 17.27 -24.24 -1.22
CA SER A 329 16.25 -23.46 -0.49
C SER A 329 15.87 -22.17 -1.23
N LEU A 330 16.86 -21.46 -1.77
CA LEU A 330 16.65 -20.25 -2.58
C LEU A 330 15.94 -20.56 -3.90
N ALA A 331 16.24 -21.70 -4.55
CA ALA A 331 15.55 -22.12 -5.75
C ALA A 331 14.06 -22.42 -5.49
N ILE A 332 13.75 -23.10 -4.39
CA ILE A 332 12.37 -23.39 -3.96
C ILE A 332 11.61 -22.09 -3.67
N ILE A 333 12.24 -21.14 -2.96
CA ILE A 333 11.65 -19.83 -2.67
C ILE A 333 11.46 -19.04 -3.97
N GLY A 334 12.41 -19.10 -4.89
CA GLY A 334 12.31 -18.51 -6.22
C GLY A 334 11.12 -19.05 -7.02
N PHE A 335 10.84 -20.36 -6.92
CA PHE A 335 9.66 -20.97 -7.52
C PHE A 335 8.36 -20.44 -6.91
N PHE A 336 8.25 -20.37 -5.58
CA PHE A 336 7.05 -19.82 -4.93
C PHE A 336 6.87 -18.33 -5.19
N PHE A 337 7.97 -17.57 -5.27
CA PHE A 337 7.98 -16.18 -5.71
C PHE A 337 7.44 -16.05 -7.13
N TRP A 338 7.93 -16.88 -8.06
CA TRP A 338 7.44 -16.93 -9.43
C TRP A 338 5.95 -17.28 -9.47
N LEU A 339 5.51 -18.27 -8.69
CA LEU A 339 4.12 -18.69 -8.64
C LEU A 339 3.21 -17.56 -8.15
N PHE A 340 3.58 -16.91 -7.04
CA PHE A 340 2.87 -15.75 -6.52
C PHE A 340 2.82 -14.62 -7.54
N ARG A 341 3.96 -14.28 -8.16
CA ARG A 341 4.07 -13.25 -9.21
C ARG A 341 3.22 -13.57 -10.43
N SER A 342 3.15 -14.84 -10.82
CA SER A 342 2.32 -15.29 -11.95
C SER A 342 0.83 -15.12 -11.63
N GLY A 343 0.41 -15.49 -10.41
CA GLY A 343 -0.95 -15.27 -9.92
C GLY A 343 -1.32 -13.79 -9.84
N LEU A 344 -0.35 -12.90 -9.58
CA LEU A 344 -0.58 -11.46 -9.61
C LEU A 344 -0.86 -10.90 -11.02
N ARG A 345 -0.22 -11.49 -12.03
CA ARG A 345 -0.22 -11.04 -13.44
C ARG A 345 -1.31 -11.66 -14.30
N GLU A 346 -1.95 -12.73 -13.83
CA GLU A 346 -2.97 -13.42 -14.61
C GLU A 346 -4.14 -12.51 -15.01
N PRO A 347 -4.69 -12.70 -16.23
CA PRO A 347 -5.85 -11.96 -16.68
C PRO A 347 -7.00 -12.16 -15.71
N THR A 348 -7.68 -11.06 -15.42
CA THR A 348 -8.96 -11.10 -14.74
C THR A 348 -10.04 -11.52 -15.71
N ALA A 349 -10.98 -12.33 -15.25
CA ALA A 349 -12.14 -12.69 -16.05
C ALA A 349 -12.80 -11.40 -16.55
N LEU A 350 -13.03 -11.33 -17.86
CA LEU A 350 -13.88 -10.30 -18.42
C LEU A 350 -15.28 -10.48 -17.81
N PRO A 351 -15.96 -9.40 -17.41
CA PRO A 351 -17.34 -9.52 -16.96
C PRO A 351 -18.16 -10.19 -18.06
N GLU A 352 -18.90 -11.24 -17.70
CA GLU A 352 -19.93 -11.80 -18.58
C GLU A 352 -20.93 -10.68 -18.87
N ARG A 353 -21.04 -10.29 -20.15
CA ARG A 353 -21.96 -9.23 -20.61
C ARG A 353 -23.39 -9.72 -20.63
#